data_AF-A0A7J8C7J0-F1
#
_entry.id   AF-A0A7J8C7J0-F1
#
_cell.length_a   1.000
_cell.length_b   1.000
_cell.length_c   1.000
_cell.angle_alpha   90.00
_cell.angle_beta   90.00
_cell.angle_gamma   90.00
#
_symmetry.space_group_name_H-M   'P 1'
#
loop_
_entity.id
_entity.type
_entity.pdbx_description
1 polymer ?
#
loop_
_entity_poly.entity_id
_entity_poly.type
_entity_poly.pdbx_seq_one_letter_code
_entity_poly.pdbx_strand_id
1 'polypeptide(L)'
;MKRTPTAAEREREAKKLRLLEELEDTWLPYLTPKDDEFYQQWQLKYPKLILREAGGVPEELHREVQEAFATLHKCGCLSRDLVRIQGKDLLTPVSRILIGNPGCTYKYLNTRLFTVPWPVKGSNIKYHEAGVAAACQALLKLNHFLQIKTIQAWEELVAKERANIDVVPVCIGPDFPRAGMGVFDGPDEVDIKNRSAYNVTLLNFMDPQKMPYLKEEPYFGMGKMALSWHHDENLVDRSAVAVYSHSCEGPEEGSEDDPQLEGRDPDVWHVGFKISWDIETPGLAIPLHQGDCYFMLDDLNATHQHCVLAGLPPRFSSTHRVAECSTGTLDYILKRCQLALQNVCDVKDSGDVSLKSLEPAVLKQGEEIHNEVEFEWLRQFWFQGNRYEKCTDWWCQPMTQLEEMWRKMEGVTNTVLHEVRREGVPVEQRNEILTAILASLTTRQTLRREWHARCQSRLARTLPEDQKPECRPYWEKDDPAMPLPFDLTDVVSELRALLLEVKP
;
A
#
# COMPACT_ATOMS: atom_id res chain seq x y z
N MET A 1 20.72 -3.17 11.38
CA MET A 1 20.50 -4.51 10.80
C MET A 1 19.54 -4.35 9.63
N LYS A 2 19.86 -4.89 8.44
CA LYS A 2 18.93 -4.91 7.31
C LYS A 2 17.64 -5.61 7.78
N ARG A 3 16.45 -5.08 7.47
CA ARG A 3 15.19 -5.82 7.67
C ARG A 3 15.40 -7.21 7.09
N THR A 4 15.37 -8.23 7.95
CA THR A 4 15.51 -9.60 7.49
C THR A 4 14.29 -9.88 6.63
N PRO A 5 14.44 -10.16 5.33
CA PRO A 5 13.31 -10.45 4.50
C PRO A 5 12.56 -11.65 5.08
N THR A 6 11.24 -11.60 5.03
CA THR A 6 10.40 -12.72 5.51
C THR A 6 10.78 -13.99 4.75
N ALA A 7 10.44 -15.16 5.30
CA ALA A 7 10.70 -16.43 4.62
C ALA A 7 10.07 -16.43 3.20
N ALA A 8 8.86 -15.90 3.09
CA ALA A 8 8.16 -15.74 1.82
C ALA A 8 8.88 -14.77 0.86
N GLU A 9 9.36 -13.61 1.33
CA GLU A 9 10.12 -12.66 0.49
C GLU A 9 11.42 -13.29 -0.04
N ARG A 10 12.13 -14.07 0.79
CA ARG A 10 13.34 -14.79 0.38
C ARG A 10 13.05 -15.88 -0.64
N GLU A 11 11.97 -16.64 -0.45
CA GLU A 11 11.56 -17.67 -1.40
C GLU A 11 11.18 -17.07 -2.75
N ARG A 12 10.41 -15.98 -2.74
CA ARG A 12 10.03 -15.23 -3.96
C ARG A 12 11.26 -14.70 -4.70
N GLU A 13 12.22 -14.11 -3.98
CA GLU A 13 13.46 -13.62 -4.61
C GLU A 13 14.30 -14.77 -5.18
N ALA A 14 14.41 -15.88 -4.46
CA ALA A 14 15.12 -17.06 -4.94
C ALA A 14 14.48 -17.64 -6.21
N LYS A 15 13.14 -17.70 -6.26
CA LYS A 15 12.42 -18.09 -7.49
C LYS A 15 12.70 -17.11 -8.62
N LYS A 16 12.62 -15.80 -8.36
CA LYS A 16 12.90 -14.77 -9.37
C LYS A 16 14.32 -14.90 -9.95
N LEU A 17 15.32 -15.07 -9.10
CA LEU A 17 16.72 -15.20 -9.54
C LEU A 17 16.91 -16.46 -10.39
N ARG A 18 16.32 -17.59 -9.99
CA ARG A 18 16.35 -18.82 -10.80
C ARG A 18 15.72 -18.63 -12.17
N LEU A 19 14.56 -17.96 -12.25
CA LEU A 19 13.90 -17.70 -13.53
C LEU A 19 14.74 -16.78 -14.43
N LEU A 20 15.43 -15.79 -13.86
CA LEU A 20 16.35 -14.94 -14.62
C LEU A 20 17.60 -15.71 -15.09
N GLU A 21 18.11 -16.64 -14.28
CA GLU A 21 19.21 -17.52 -14.66
C GLU A 21 18.81 -18.47 -15.79
N GLU A 22 17.59 -19.02 -15.75
CA GLU A 22 17.05 -19.92 -16.77
C GLU A 22 16.81 -19.24 -18.12
N LEU A 23 16.55 -17.93 -18.13
CA LEU A 23 16.34 -17.16 -19.36
C LEU A 23 17.63 -16.74 -20.06
N GLU A 24 18.77 -16.72 -19.35
CA GLU A 24 20.07 -16.21 -19.86
C GLU A 24 19.92 -14.88 -20.63
N ASP A 25 20.29 -14.85 -21.92
CA ASP A 25 20.17 -13.70 -22.83
C ASP A 25 18.94 -13.80 -23.76
N THR A 26 17.97 -14.67 -23.46
CA THR A 26 16.75 -14.89 -24.27
C THR A 26 15.51 -14.23 -23.66
N TRP A 27 14.50 -13.96 -24.51
CA TRP A 27 13.21 -13.40 -24.08
C TRP A 27 12.09 -14.43 -24.25
N LEU A 28 11.17 -14.42 -23.29
CA LEU A 28 9.91 -15.11 -23.39
C LEU A 28 8.98 -14.40 -24.39
N PRO A 29 8.12 -15.14 -25.11
CA PRO A 29 7.14 -14.51 -25.98
C PRO A 29 6.13 -13.69 -25.19
N TYR A 30 5.62 -12.62 -25.79
CA TYR A 30 4.43 -11.92 -25.32
C TYR A 30 3.50 -11.65 -26.47
N LEU A 31 2.22 -11.45 -26.15
CA LEU A 31 1.17 -11.21 -27.11
C LEU A 31 0.51 -9.84 -26.89
N THR A 32 0.07 -9.28 -27.99
CA THR A 32 -0.67 -8.02 -28.13
C THR A 32 -1.91 -8.27 -28.99
N PRO A 33 -2.86 -7.33 -29.10
CA PRO A 33 -4.00 -7.48 -30.00
C PRO A 33 -3.65 -7.69 -31.50
N LYS A 34 -2.39 -7.46 -31.90
CA LYS A 34 -1.91 -7.74 -33.27
C LYS A 34 -1.67 -9.23 -33.53
N ASP A 35 -1.54 -10.03 -32.48
CA ASP A 35 -1.22 -11.45 -32.57
C ASP A 35 -2.49 -12.31 -32.58
N ASP A 36 -2.61 -13.23 -33.54
CA ASP A 36 -3.82 -14.06 -33.73
C ASP A 36 -4.21 -14.86 -32.47
N GLU A 37 -3.22 -15.30 -31.68
CA GLU A 37 -3.41 -16.11 -30.47
C GLU A 37 -3.81 -15.29 -29.23
N PHE A 38 -3.74 -13.96 -29.29
CA PHE A 38 -3.89 -13.07 -28.13
C PHE A 38 -5.22 -13.27 -27.38
N TYR A 39 -6.34 -13.24 -28.10
CA TYR A 39 -7.66 -13.34 -27.48
C TYR A 39 -7.92 -14.74 -26.90
N GLN A 40 -7.41 -15.79 -27.56
CA GLN A 40 -7.48 -17.15 -27.04
C GLN A 40 -6.66 -17.29 -25.75
N GLN A 41 -5.43 -16.77 -25.75
CA GLN A 41 -4.55 -16.78 -24.59
C GLN A 41 -5.16 -15.99 -23.41
N TRP A 42 -5.71 -14.81 -23.68
CA TRP A 42 -6.42 -14.02 -22.67
C TRP A 42 -7.55 -14.85 -22.05
N GLN A 43 -8.42 -15.43 -22.88
CA GLN A 43 -9.56 -16.20 -22.38
C GLN A 43 -9.15 -17.42 -21.55
N LEU A 44 -8.05 -18.10 -21.90
CA LEU A 44 -7.64 -19.34 -21.24
C LEU A 44 -6.76 -19.12 -20.01
N LYS A 45 -5.85 -18.15 -20.06
CA LYS A 45 -4.81 -17.94 -19.04
C LYS A 45 -5.00 -16.68 -18.20
N TYR A 46 -5.72 -15.69 -18.72
CA TYR A 46 -5.99 -14.42 -18.05
C TYR A 46 -7.50 -14.08 -17.93
N PRO A 47 -8.42 -15.04 -17.70
CA PRO A 47 -9.87 -14.79 -17.78
C PRO A 47 -10.41 -13.79 -16.74
N LYS A 48 -9.69 -13.60 -15.64
CA LYS A 48 -10.04 -12.69 -14.54
C LYS A 48 -9.55 -11.26 -14.76
N LEU A 49 -8.88 -11.00 -15.89
CA LEU A 49 -8.53 -9.69 -16.38
C LEU A 49 -9.61 -9.20 -17.33
N ILE A 50 -10.19 -8.05 -17.04
CA ILE A 50 -11.27 -7.48 -17.85
C ILE A 50 -10.84 -6.12 -18.37
N LEU A 51 -11.04 -5.87 -19.67
CA LEU A 51 -10.92 -4.55 -20.28
C LEU A 51 -12.32 -4.01 -20.59
N ARG A 52 -12.50 -2.72 -20.32
CA ARG A 52 -13.65 -1.91 -20.73
C ARG A 52 -13.08 -0.68 -21.39
N GLU A 53 -13.19 -0.62 -22.70
CA GLU A 53 -12.72 0.52 -23.51
C GLU A 53 -13.46 1.80 -23.14
N ALA A 54 -12.88 2.95 -23.48
CA ALA A 54 -13.40 4.28 -23.15
C ALA A 54 -14.90 4.47 -23.50
N GLY A 55 -15.38 3.88 -24.60
CA GLY A 55 -16.80 3.94 -25.00
C GLY A 55 -17.78 3.36 -23.96
N GLY A 56 -17.30 2.56 -23.00
CA GLY A 56 -18.10 2.04 -21.88
C GLY A 56 -18.27 3.01 -20.70
N VAL A 57 -17.65 4.18 -20.75
CA VAL A 57 -17.65 5.20 -19.68
C VAL A 57 -18.40 6.45 -20.17
N PRO A 58 -19.29 7.07 -19.36
CA PRO A 58 -19.98 8.29 -19.75
C PRO A 58 -19.02 9.45 -20.05
N GLU A 59 -19.27 10.19 -21.13
CA GLU A 59 -18.45 11.33 -21.57
C GLU A 59 -18.31 12.42 -20.49
N GLU A 60 -19.40 12.71 -19.75
CA GLU A 60 -19.37 13.64 -18.62
C GLU A 60 -18.39 13.17 -17.53
N LEU A 61 -18.36 11.87 -17.24
CA LEU A 61 -17.44 11.30 -16.25
C LEU A 61 -15.99 11.36 -16.74
N HIS A 62 -15.74 11.11 -18.03
CA HIS A 62 -14.43 11.33 -18.63
C HIS A 62 -13.96 12.76 -18.41
N ARG A 63 -14.76 13.75 -18.79
CA ARG A 63 -14.42 15.17 -18.64
C ARG A 63 -14.11 15.52 -17.18
N GLU A 64 -15.00 15.17 -16.25
CA GLU A 64 -14.82 15.49 -14.83
C GLU A 64 -13.54 14.87 -14.24
N VAL A 65 -13.23 13.61 -14.57
CA VAL A 65 -12.05 12.91 -14.06
C VAL A 65 -10.76 13.45 -14.68
N GLN A 66 -10.76 13.75 -15.98
CA GLN A 66 -9.59 14.29 -16.66
C GLN A 66 -9.27 15.71 -16.17
N GLU A 67 -10.29 16.56 -15.97
CA GLU A 67 -10.15 17.87 -15.32
C GLU A 67 -9.65 17.75 -13.87
N ALA A 68 -10.10 16.73 -13.13
CA ALA A 68 -9.62 16.44 -11.79
C ALA A 68 -8.13 16.09 -11.78
N PHE A 69 -7.65 15.25 -12.70
CA PHE A 69 -6.22 14.95 -12.86
C PHE A 69 -5.41 16.21 -13.17
N ALA A 70 -5.85 17.01 -14.14
CA ALA A 70 -5.18 18.25 -14.51
C ALA A 70 -5.11 19.24 -13.33
N THR A 71 -6.21 19.38 -12.57
CA THR A 71 -6.27 20.21 -11.38
C THR A 71 -5.30 19.74 -10.30
N LEU A 72 -5.33 18.46 -9.92
CA LEU A 72 -4.45 17.90 -8.90
C LEU A 72 -2.96 18.05 -9.29
N HIS A 73 -2.65 17.87 -10.57
CA HIS A 73 -1.30 18.08 -11.08
C HIS A 73 -0.88 19.56 -11.02
N LYS A 74 -1.77 20.47 -11.44
CA LYS A 74 -1.53 21.93 -11.38
C LYS A 74 -1.31 22.43 -9.96
N CYS A 75 -2.07 21.91 -8.99
CA CYS A 75 -1.93 22.24 -7.56
C CYS A 75 -0.71 21.56 -6.90
N GLY A 76 0.08 20.76 -7.63
CA GLY A 76 1.26 20.09 -7.11
C GLY A 76 0.97 19.02 -6.06
N CYS A 77 -0.22 18.39 -6.14
CA CYS A 77 -0.69 17.41 -5.15
C CYS A 77 0.00 16.04 -5.27
N LEU A 78 0.57 15.71 -6.45
CA LEU A 78 1.23 14.43 -6.69
C LEU A 78 2.72 14.51 -6.38
N SER A 79 3.23 13.52 -5.64
CA SER A 79 4.64 13.47 -5.22
C SER A 79 5.24 12.09 -5.46
N ARG A 80 6.55 12.02 -5.75
CA ARG A 80 7.26 10.74 -5.83
C ARG A 80 7.43 10.20 -4.40
N ASP A 81 7.24 8.89 -4.23
CA ASP A 81 7.37 8.28 -2.92
C ASP A 81 8.81 7.82 -2.68
N LEU A 82 9.38 8.20 -1.53
CA LEU A 82 10.63 7.65 -1.05
C LEU A 82 10.37 6.31 -0.34
N VAL A 83 10.35 5.24 -1.12
CA VAL A 83 10.02 3.88 -0.68
C VAL A 83 11.27 3.09 -0.28
N ARG A 84 11.07 1.92 0.36
CA ARG A 84 12.16 1.02 0.72
C ARG A 84 11.94 -0.36 0.12
N ILE A 85 12.87 -0.80 -0.74
CA ILE A 85 12.84 -2.10 -1.39
C ILE A 85 14.15 -2.81 -1.07
N GLN A 86 14.09 -4.03 -0.52
CA GLN A 86 15.27 -4.83 -0.15
C GLN A 86 16.31 -4.06 0.69
N GLY A 87 15.84 -3.17 1.58
CA GLY A 87 16.69 -2.35 2.45
C GLY A 87 17.37 -1.16 1.76
N LYS A 88 17.03 -0.86 0.50
CA LYS A 88 17.49 0.33 -0.23
C LYS A 88 16.36 1.35 -0.34
N ASP A 89 16.70 2.61 -0.08
CA ASP A 89 15.78 3.74 -0.31
C ASP A 89 15.77 4.09 -1.80
N LEU A 90 14.58 4.25 -2.37
CA LEU A 90 14.37 4.52 -3.78
C LEU A 90 13.23 5.53 -3.95
N LEU A 91 13.36 6.43 -4.92
CA LEU A 91 12.25 7.26 -5.35
C LEU A 91 11.50 6.58 -6.49
N THR A 92 10.17 6.47 -6.36
CA THR A 92 9.32 5.92 -7.43
C THR A 92 9.47 6.74 -8.71
N PRO A 93 9.48 6.14 -9.91
CA PRO A 93 9.47 6.91 -11.16
C PRO A 93 8.18 7.71 -11.34
N VAL A 94 7.06 7.16 -10.85
CA VAL A 94 5.75 7.80 -10.88
C VAL A 94 5.54 8.71 -9.66
N SER A 95 4.83 9.81 -9.87
CA SER A 95 4.29 10.68 -8.83
C SER A 95 2.89 10.22 -8.44
N ARG A 96 2.56 10.30 -7.15
CA ARG A 96 1.35 9.71 -6.58
C ARG A 96 0.64 10.61 -5.59
N ILE A 97 -0.66 10.36 -5.43
CA ILE A 97 -1.49 10.84 -4.32
C ILE A 97 -2.51 9.77 -3.98
N LEU A 98 -2.74 9.53 -2.68
CA LEU A 98 -3.81 8.64 -2.21
C LEU A 98 -5.06 9.47 -1.92
N ILE A 99 -6.17 9.13 -2.55
CA ILE A 99 -7.48 9.74 -2.29
C ILE A 99 -8.44 8.64 -1.83
N GLY A 100 -9.29 8.90 -0.85
CA GLY A 100 -10.17 7.85 -0.34
C GLY A 100 -11.02 8.24 0.86
N ASN A 101 -11.52 7.23 1.57
CA ASN A 101 -12.32 7.44 2.77
C ASN A 101 -11.56 8.22 3.85
N PRO A 102 -12.21 9.17 4.56
CA PRO A 102 -11.61 9.86 5.69
C PRO A 102 -10.98 8.91 6.71
N GLY A 103 -9.75 9.20 7.12
CA GLY A 103 -9.03 8.41 8.11
C GLY A 103 -8.48 7.08 7.62
N CYS A 104 -8.63 6.73 6.34
CA CYS A 104 -8.03 5.52 5.79
C CYS A 104 -6.57 5.74 5.38
N THR A 105 -5.81 4.65 5.34
CA THR A 105 -4.44 4.64 4.86
C THR A 105 -4.21 3.43 3.97
N TYR A 106 -3.19 3.49 3.12
CA TYR A 106 -2.78 2.38 2.26
C TYR A 106 -1.26 2.21 2.36
N LYS A 107 -0.80 1.02 2.76
CA LYS A 107 0.63 0.76 2.96
C LYS A 107 1.18 -0.11 1.83
N TYR A 108 2.26 0.36 1.21
CA TYR A 108 2.99 -0.40 0.19
C TYR A 108 4.49 -0.09 0.29
N LEU A 109 5.35 -1.07 0.02
CA LEU A 109 6.82 -0.90 0.03
C LEU A 109 7.37 -0.21 1.30
N ASN A 110 6.78 -0.56 2.45
CA ASN A 110 7.08 0.02 3.77
C ASN A 110 6.82 1.53 3.91
N THR A 111 5.93 2.08 3.09
CA THR A 111 5.46 3.47 3.15
C THR A 111 3.94 3.46 3.31
N ARG A 112 3.44 4.06 4.39
CA ARG A 112 1.99 4.25 4.61
C ARG A 112 1.56 5.57 4.00
N LEU A 113 0.74 5.51 2.97
CA LEU A 113 0.09 6.68 2.38
C LEU A 113 -1.17 7.04 3.17
N PHE A 114 -1.41 8.33 3.36
CA PHE A 114 -2.57 8.87 4.06
C PHE A 114 -3.53 9.50 3.05
N THR A 115 -4.83 9.20 3.16
CA THR A 115 -5.81 9.69 2.19
C THR A 115 -5.95 11.20 2.28
N VAL A 116 -5.86 11.90 1.14
CA VAL A 116 -6.62 13.14 0.96
C VAL A 116 -8.08 12.71 0.82
N PRO A 117 -8.94 13.07 1.78
CA PRO A 117 -10.23 12.43 1.88
C PRO A 117 -11.16 12.95 0.79
N TRP A 118 -11.98 12.07 0.22
CA TRP A 118 -13.10 12.48 -0.63
C TRP A 118 -14.36 12.78 0.21
N PRO A 119 -15.34 13.55 -0.31
CA PRO A 119 -16.51 13.96 0.48
C PRO A 119 -17.54 12.83 0.61
N VAL A 120 -17.40 11.97 1.62
CA VAL A 120 -18.45 11.01 2.03
C VAL A 120 -19.51 11.69 2.90
N LYS A 121 -20.74 11.19 2.86
CA LYS A 121 -21.85 11.70 3.67
C LYS A 121 -21.48 11.72 5.16
N GLY A 122 -21.64 12.89 5.79
CA GLY A 122 -21.33 13.08 7.22
C GLY A 122 -19.88 13.50 7.51
N SER A 123 -19.01 13.60 6.50
CA SER A 123 -17.66 14.16 6.65
C SER A 123 -17.67 15.68 6.41
N ASN A 124 -16.97 16.43 7.26
CA ASN A 124 -16.66 17.85 7.03
C ASN A 124 -15.17 17.96 6.75
N ILE A 125 -14.81 18.19 5.49
CA ILE A 125 -13.42 18.20 5.04
C ILE A 125 -13.07 19.62 4.61
N LYS A 126 -11.96 20.12 5.12
CA LYS A 126 -11.38 21.39 4.69
C LYS A 126 -10.24 21.11 3.70
N TYR A 127 -10.38 21.69 2.52
CA TYR A 127 -9.38 21.67 1.46
C TYR A 127 -8.78 23.06 1.32
N HIS A 128 -7.52 23.16 0.91
CA HIS A 128 -6.89 24.47 0.70
C HIS A 128 -7.39 25.17 -0.57
N GLU A 129 -7.76 24.39 -1.58
CA GLU A 129 -8.29 24.90 -2.85
C GLU A 129 -9.62 24.22 -3.19
N ALA A 130 -10.59 25.01 -3.67
CA ALA A 130 -11.89 24.49 -4.14
C ALA A 130 -11.73 23.49 -5.30
N GLY A 131 -10.71 23.66 -6.14
CA GLY A 131 -10.38 22.73 -7.22
C GLY A 131 -10.00 21.33 -6.71
N VAL A 132 -9.24 21.25 -5.61
CA VAL A 132 -8.87 19.97 -5.00
C VAL A 132 -10.11 19.26 -4.43
N ALA A 133 -11.02 20.01 -3.81
CA ALA A 133 -12.29 19.46 -3.33
C ALA A 133 -13.14 18.88 -4.47
N ALA A 134 -13.27 19.62 -5.58
CA ALA A 134 -13.99 19.17 -6.77
C ALA A 134 -13.33 17.94 -7.40
N ALA A 135 -11.99 17.89 -7.46
CA ALA A 135 -11.25 16.73 -7.96
C ALA A 135 -11.50 15.48 -7.10
N CYS A 136 -11.48 15.60 -5.77
CA CYS A 136 -11.81 14.48 -4.88
C CYS A 136 -13.27 14.02 -5.03
N GLN A 137 -14.20 14.95 -5.29
CA GLN A 137 -15.59 14.63 -5.57
C GLN A 137 -15.76 13.86 -6.90
N ALA A 138 -15.05 14.27 -7.96
CA ALA A 138 -15.06 13.58 -9.25
C ALA A 138 -14.50 12.14 -9.12
N LEU A 139 -13.42 11.97 -8.37
CA LEU A 139 -12.82 10.65 -8.12
C LEU A 139 -13.71 9.76 -7.26
N LEU A 140 -14.52 10.31 -6.35
CA LEU A 140 -15.56 9.56 -5.65
C LEU A 140 -16.69 9.10 -6.60
N LYS A 141 -17.10 9.94 -7.56
CA LYS A 141 -18.06 9.53 -8.61
C LYS A 141 -17.48 8.40 -9.47
N LEU A 142 -16.22 8.52 -9.89
CA LEU A 142 -15.51 7.45 -10.60
C LEU A 142 -15.44 6.17 -9.77
N ASN A 143 -15.18 6.27 -8.46
CA ASN A 143 -15.17 5.13 -7.55
C ASN A 143 -16.50 4.37 -7.56
N HIS A 144 -17.62 5.08 -7.46
CA HIS A 144 -18.95 4.47 -7.54
C HIS A 144 -19.21 3.82 -8.90
N PHE A 145 -18.85 4.50 -10.00
CA PHE A 145 -19.01 3.95 -11.34
C PHE A 145 -18.20 2.65 -11.52
N LEU A 146 -16.92 2.66 -11.15
CA LEU A 146 -16.04 1.50 -11.25
C LEU A 146 -16.49 0.36 -10.33
N GLN A 147 -17.00 0.67 -9.13
CA GLN A 147 -17.58 -0.35 -8.25
C GLN A 147 -18.77 -1.06 -8.92
N ILE A 148 -19.69 -0.32 -9.54
CA ILE A 148 -20.82 -0.92 -10.28
C ILE A 148 -20.31 -1.81 -11.43
N LYS A 149 -19.34 -1.32 -12.22
CA LYS A 149 -18.75 -2.11 -13.31
C LYS A 149 -18.00 -3.35 -12.84
N THR A 150 -17.38 -3.27 -11.68
CA THR A 150 -16.69 -4.41 -11.05
C THR A 150 -17.71 -5.48 -10.65
N ILE A 151 -18.82 -5.09 -9.99
CA ILE A 151 -19.89 -6.02 -9.60
C ILE A 151 -20.47 -6.72 -10.84
N GLN A 152 -20.75 -5.96 -11.91
CA GLN A 152 -21.23 -6.52 -13.19
C GLN A 152 -20.24 -7.54 -13.78
N ALA A 153 -18.96 -7.21 -13.81
CA ALA A 153 -17.93 -8.11 -14.33
C ALA A 153 -17.77 -9.39 -13.47
N TRP A 154 -17.96 -9.29 -12.15
CA TRP A 154 -18.01 -10.45 -11.26
C TRP A 154 -19.21 -11.35 -11.53
N GLU A 155 -20.40 -10.77 -11.71
CA GLU A 155 -21.61 -11.52 -12.04
C GLU A 155 -21.46 -12.26 -13.37
N GLU A 156 -20.87 -11.60 -14.38
CA GLU A 156 -20.51 -12.21 -15.68
C GLU A 156 -19.52 -13.38 -15.51
N LEU A 157 -18.47 -13.19 -14.69
CA LEU A 157 -17.47 -14.23 -14.41
C LEU A 157 -18.09 -15.45 -13.73
N VAL A 158 -18.89 -15.23 -12.70
CA VAL A 158 -19.59 -16.30 -11.97
C VAL A 158 -20.56 -17.05 -12.89
N ALA A 159 -21.30 -16.35 -13.75
CA ALA A 159 -22.18 -16.97 -14.72
C ALA A 159 -21.42 -17.85 -15.72
N LYS A 160 -20.25 -17.38 -16.20
CA LYS A 160 -19.39 -18.13 -17.10
C LYS A 160 -18.80 -19.39 -16.45
N GLU A 161 -18.36 -19.30 -15.20
CA GLU A 161 -17.84 -20.44 -14.44
C GLU A 161 -18.92 -21.50 -14.20
N ARG A 162 -20.15 -21.09 -13.88
CA ARG A 162 -21.28 -22.02 -13.75
C ARG A 162 -21.60 -22.74 -15.06
N ALA A 163 -21.65 -22.02 -16.18
CA ALA A 163 -21.93 -22.60 -17.49
C ALA A 163 -20.86 -23.64 -17.90
N ASN A 164 -19.59 -23.43 -17.55
CA ASN A 164 -18.52 -24.38 -17.85
C ASN A 164 -18.65 -25.71 -17.07
N ILE A 165 -19.23 -25.68 -15.86
CA ILE A 165 -19.49 -26.90 -15.06
C ILE A 165 -20.60 -27.73 -15.70
N ASP A 166 -21.66 -27.08 -16.18
CA ASP A 166 -22.84 -27.75 -16.77
C ASP A 166 -22.54 -28.41 -18.15
N VAL A 167 -21.43 -28.05 -18.80
CA VAL A 167 -21.03 -28.57 -20.12
C VAL A 167 -20.20 -29.85 -20.04
N VAL A 168 -19.69 -30.24 -18.86
CA VAL A 168 -18.96 -31.51 -18.70
C VAL A 168 -19.96 -32.68 -18.80
N PRO A 169 -19.90 -33.54 -19.83
CA PRO A 169 -20.82 -34.66 -19.94
C PRO A 169 -20.61 -35.62 -18.78
N VAL A 170 -21.66 -35.85 -17.98
CA VAL A 170 -21.67 -36.88 -16.94
C VAL A 170 -21.67 -38.25 -17.61
N CYS A 171 -20.48 -38.72 -18.03
CA CYS A 171 -20.25 -40.11 -18.38
C CYS A 171 -19.81 -40.86 -17.12
N ILE A 172 -20.73 -41.08 -16.17
CA ILE A 172 -20.50 -41.99 -15.04
C ILE A 172 -21.68 -42.96 -14.98
N GLY A 173 -21.38 -44.24 -15.21
CA GLY A 173 -22.32 -45.36 -15.08
C GLY A 173 -22.82 -45.56 -13.65
N PRO A 174 -23.86 -46.37 -13.44
CA PRO A 174 -24.69 -46.37 -12.23
C PRO A 174 -24.04 -46.83 -10.91
N ASP A 175 -22.74 -47.14 -10.86
CA ASP A 175 -22.14 -47.89 -9.75
C ASP A 175 -21.02 -47.17 -8.96
N PHE A 176 -20.85 -45.84 -9.07
CA PHE A 176 -19.91 -45.10 -8.21
C PHE A 176 -20.62 -44.23 -7.15
N PRO A 177 -20.18 -44.26 -5.87
CA PRO A 177 -20.78 -43.47 -4.80
C PRO A 177 -20.68 -41.96 -5.12
N ARG A 178 -21.81 -41.25 -4.99
CA ARG A 178 -21.89 -39.77 -5.09
C ARG A 178 -21.22 -39.08 -3.89
N ALA A 179 -19.91 -39.20 -3.77
CA ALA A 179 -19.12 -38.39 -2.84
C ALA A 179 -18.17 -37.50 -3.65
N GLY A 180 -18.54 -36.22 -3.81
CA GLY A 180 -17.66 -35.21 -4.42
C GLY A 180 -18.17 -34.52 -5.69
N MET A 181 -19.49 -34.43 -5.92
CA MET A 181 -19.99 -33.35 -6.80
C MET A 181 -19.81 -32.04 -6.04
N GLY A 182 -18.75 -31.30 -6.37
CA GLY A 182 -18.43 -30.01 -5.77
C GLY A 182 -19.61 -29.06 -5.93
N VAL A 183 -20.19 -28.65 -4.80
CA VAL A 183 -21.03 -27.46 -4.74
C VAL A 183 -20.19 -26.31 -5.29
N PHE A 184 -20.71 -25.55 -6.24
CA PHE A 184 -20.04 -24.34 -6.73
C PHE A 184 -19.86 -23.39 -5.55
N ASP A 185 -18.64 -23.36 -4.99
CA ASP A 185 -18.24 -22.52 -3.86
C ASP A 185 -17.77 -21.14 -4.38
N GLY A 186 -18.53 -20.59 -5.33
CA GLY A 186 -18.30 -19.24 -5.83
C GLY A 186 -18.76 -18.19 -4.83
N PRO A 187 -18.22 -16.97 -4.90
CA PRO A 187 -18.57 -15.92 -3.96
C PRO A 187 -20.06 -15.62 -4.03
N ASP A 188 -20.67 -15.40 -2.86
CA ASP A 188 -22.04 -14.93 -2.79
C ASP A 188 -22.14 -13.43 -3.11
N GLU A 189 -23.38 -12.90 -3.15
CA GLU A 189 -23.62 -11.49 -3.48
C GLU A 189 -22.97 -10.53 -2.48
N VAL A 190 -22.84 -10.93 -1.21
CA VAL A 190 -22.24 -10.12 -0.15
C VAL A 190 -20.73 -10.07 -0.32
N ASP A 191 -20.10 -11.20 -0.65
CA ASP A 191 -18.69 -11.30 -0.97
C ASP A 191 -18.32 -10.43 -2.17
N ILE A 192 -19.10 -10.48 -3.26
CA ILE A 192 -18.86 -9.65 -4.45
C ILE A 192 -18.91 -8.17 -4.09
N LYS A 193 -19.92 -7.76 -3.29
CA LYS A 193 -20.06 -6.38 -2.82
C LYS A 193 -18.86 -5.94 -1.97
N ASN A 194 -18.42 -6.79 -1.03
CA ASN A 194 -17.27 -6.50 -0.17
C ASN A 194 -15.95 -6.44 -0.95
N ARG A 195 -15.74 -7.38 -1.87
CA ARG A 195 -14.55 -7.44 -2.74
C ARG A 195 -14.50 -6.33 -3.79
N SER A 196 -15.61 -5.61 -3.99
CA SER A 196 -15.72 -4.45 -4.88
C SER A 196 -15.86 -3.12 -4.12
N ALA A 197 -15.84 -3.13 -2.79
CA ALA A 197 -16.07 -1.95 -1.94
C ALA A 197 -14.83 -1.05 -1.84
N TYR A 198 -14.46 -0.44 -2.97
CA TYR A 198 -13.29 0.43 -3.07
C TYR A 198 -13.34 1.56 -2.04
N ASN A 199 -12.34 1.59 -1.15
CA ASN A 199 -12.24 2.55 -0.06
C ASN A 199 -11.15 3.61 -0.30
N VAL A 200 -10.27 3.38 -1.28
CA VAL A 200 -9.23 4.31 -1.73
C VAL A 200 -8.97 4.18 -3.22
N THR A 201 -8.40 5.21 -3.81
CA THR A 201 -7.70 5.16 -5.10
C THR A 201 -6.29 5.74 -4.96
N LEU A 202 -5.31 5.01 -5.51
CA LEU A 202 -3.95 5.51 -5.66
C LEU A 202 -3.80 6.07 -7.07
N LEU A 203 -3.71 7.40 -7.16
CA LEU A 203 -3.48 8.09 -8.42
C LEU A 203 -2.00 8.03 -8.77
N ASN A 204 -1.70 7.85 -10.06
CA ASN A 204 -0.35 7.86 -10.59
C ASN A 204 -0.26 8.86 -11.74
N PHE A 205 0.86 9.57 -11.82
CA PHE A 205 1.25 10.39 -12.96
C PHE A 205 2.70 10.15 -13.33
N MET A 206 3.00 10.11 -14.62
CA MET A 206 4.36 10.13 -15.12
C MET A 206 4.42 10.81 -16.48
N ASP A 207 5.44 11.64 -16.65
CA ASP A 207 5.84 12.22 -17.93
C ASP A 207 7.13 11.50 -18.37
N PRO A 208 7.06 10.57 -19.35
CA PRO A 208 8.21 9.80 -19.81
C PRO A 208 9.37 10.67 -20.30
N GLN A 209 9.08 11.85 -20.86
CA GLN A 209 10.09 12.77 -21.38
C GLN A 209 10.86 13.45 -20.23
N LYS A 210 10.19 13.70 -19.10
CA LYS A 210 10.82 14.25 -17.89
C LYS A 210 11.39 13.17 -16.95
N MET A 211 11.03 11.91 -17.15
CA MET A 211 11.50 10.76 -16.37
C MET A 211 12.12 9.68 -17.28
N PRO A 212 13.27 9.96 -17.94
CA PRO A 212 13.84 9.05 -18.93
C PRO A 212 14.50 7.79 -18.33
N TYR A 213 14.74 7.78 -17.00
CA TYR A 213 15.45 6.70 -16.31
C TYR A 213 14.53 5.52 -15.98
N LEU A 214 13.90 4.94 -17.00
CA LEU A 214 13.05 3.77 -16.88
C LEU A 214 13.87 2.49 -17.09
N LYS A 215 13.48 1.42 -16.41
CA LYS A 215 14.09 0.10 -16.59
C LYS A 215 13.43 -0.61 -17.76
N GLU A 216 14.21 -1.37 -18.52
CA GLU A 216 13.67 -2.32 -19.49
C GLU A 216 12.99 -3.49 -18.77
N GLU A 217 11.90 -3.97 -19.36
CA GLU A 217 11.21 -5.17 -18.91
C GLU A 217 12.12 -6.41 -19.10
N PRO A 218 12.36 -7.21 -18.05
CA PRO A 218 13.48 -8.14 -18.02
C PRO A 218 13.20 -9.53 -18.60
N TYR A 219 11.95 -9.91 -18.88
CA TYR A 219 11.62 -11.31 -19.22
C TYR A 219 11.13 -11.48 -20.66
N PHE A 220 10.32 -10.57 -21.16
CA PHE A 220 9.58 -10.71 -22.42
C PHE A 220 10.04 -9.74 -23.51
N GLY A 221 10.88 -8.75 -23.17
CA GLY A 221 11.24 -7.70 -24.12
C GLY A 221 10.10 -6.70 -24.36
N MET A 222 9.22 -6.49 -23.38
CA MET A 222 8.09 -5.54 -23.49
C MET A 222 8.52 -4.07 -23.46
N GLY A 223 9.81 -3.78 -23.31
CA GLY A 223 10.37 -2.42 -23.30
C GLY A 223 10.26 -1.71 -21.95
N LYS A 224 10.29 -0.38 -21.96
CA LYS A 224 10.42 0.46 -20.75
C LYS A 224 9.24 0.34 -19.79
N MET A 225 9.53 0.13 -18.51
CA MET A 225 8.55 0.05 -17.43
C MET A 225 8.47 1.34 -16.61
N ALA A 226 7.28 1.94 -16.53
CA ALA A 226 6.94 2.96 -15.54
C ALA A 226 6.84 2.34 -14.12
N LEU A 227 6.29 1.13 -14.04
CA LEU A 227 6.23 0.30 -12.83
C LEU A 227 6.65 -1.12 -13.16
N SER A 228 7.61 -1.64 -12.42
CA SER A 228 8.11 -3.02 -12.60
C SER A 228 7.07 -4.07 -12.18
N TRP A 229 7.32 -5.32 -12.57
CA TRP A 229 6.51 -6.48 -12.16
C TRP A 229 6.30 -6.53 -10.64
N HIS A 230 5.03 -6.53 -10.23
CA HIS A 230 4.64 -6.59 -8.83
C HIS A 230 3.26 -7.23 -8.64
N HIS A 231 2.96 -7.52 -7.38
CA HIS A 231 1.60 -7.70 -6.88
C HIS A 231 1.24 -6.44 -6.10
N ASP A 232 -0.03 -6.02 -6.17
CA ASP A 232 -0.53 -4.99 -5.28
C ASP A 232 -0.52 -5.51 -3.84
N GLU A 233 0.07 -4.72 -2.93
CA GLU A 233 0.17 -5.03 -1.50
C GLU A 233 -1.06 -4.52 -0.73
N ASN A 234 -1.27 -4.99 0.50
CA ASN A 234 -2.26 -4.45 1.45
C ASN A 234 -3.68 -4.34 0.88
N LEU A 235 -4.11 -5.34 0.12
CA LEU A 235 -5.47 -5.49 -0.37
C LEU A 235 -6.22 -6.53 0.49
N VAL A 236 -7.53 -6.35 0.63
CA VAL A 236 -8.41 -7.40 1.15
C VAL A 236 -8.27 -8.64 0.26
N ASP A 237 -8.28 -9.84 0.85
CA ASP A 237 -8.11 -11.07 0.09
C ASP A 237 -9.15 -11.20 -1.03
N ARG A 238 -8.68 -11.57 -2.23
CA ARG A 238 -9.48 -11.69 -3.46
C ARG A 238 -10.29 -10.44 -3.83
N SER A 239 -9.97 -9.28 -3.27
CA SER A 239 -10.61 -8.03 -3.65
C SER A 239 -10.17 -7.61 -5.05
N ALA A 240 -11.10 -6.99 -5.77
CA ALA A 240 -10.83 -6.49 -7.10
C ALA A 240 -9.95 -5.23 -7.04
N VAL A 241 -9.35 -4.91 -8.18
CA VAL A 241 -8.73 -3.60 -8.45
C VAL A 241 -9.29 -3.10 -9.77
N ALA A 242 -9.76 -1.85 -9.80
CA ALA A 242 -10.23 -1.20 -11.02
C ALA A 242 -9.33 0.00 -11.35
N VAL A 243 -8.96 0.14 -12.62
CA VAL A 243 -8.03 1.17 -13.06
C VAL A 243 -8.61 1.95 -14.21
N TYR A 244 -8.78 3.25 -14.02
CA TYR A 244 -9.05 4.20 -15.10
C TYR A 244 -7.72 4.74 -15.63
N SER A 245 -7.48 4.62 -16.93
CA SER A 245 -6.26 5.07 -17.61
C SER A 245 -6.52 6.33 -18.41
N HIS A 246 -5.65 7.34 -18.30
CA HIS A 246 -5.72 8.54 -19.10
C HIS A 246 -4.33 8.91 -19.62
N SER A 247 -4.03 8.48 -20.84
CA SER A 247 -2.91 9.00 -21.61
C SER A 247 -3.26 10.42 -22.08
N CYS A 248 -2.40 11.39 -21.77
CA CYS A 248 -2.52 12.73 -22.32
C CYS A 248 -2.25 12.69 -23.83
N GLU A 249 -2.87 13.56 -24.61
CA GLU A 249 -2.68 13.55 -26.07
C GLU A 249 -1.26 13.96 -26.52
N GLY A 250 -0.81 13.35 -27.62
CA GLY A 250 0.22 13.85 -28.54
C GLY A 250 0.95 12.72 -29.30
N PRO A 251 1.27 12.84 -30.61
CA PRO A 251 0.76 13.71 -31.69
C PRO A 251 -0.53 13.16 -32.34
N GLU A 252 -1.07 13.88 -33.33
CA GLU A 252 -2.19 13.48 -34.21
C GLU A 252 -2.01 12.07 -34.81
N GLU A 253 -3.15 11.47 -35.15
CA GLU A 253 -3.34 10.25 -35.95
C GLU A 253 -2.08 9.85 -36.71
N GLY A 254 -1.56 8.66 -36.38
CA GLY A 254 -0.47 8.05 -37.13
C GLY A 254 -0.76 8.15 -38.62
N SER A 255 0.23 8.63 -39.36
CA SER A 255 0.33 8.35 -40.78
C SER A 255 0.02 6.86 -40.97
N GLU A 256 -0.92 6.53 -41.87
CA GLU A 256 -1.32 5.15 -42.21
C GLU A 256 -0.15 4.27 -42.74
N ASP A 257 1.07 4.80 -42.76
CA ASP A 257 2.33 4.15 -43.11
C ASP A 257 3.21 3.95 -41.86
N ASP A 258 2.71 3.28 -40.81
CA ASP A 258 3.60 2.80 -39.75
C ASP A 258 4.16 1.43 -40.20
N PRO A 259 5.49 1.24 -40.33
CA PRO A 259 6.06 -0.07 -40.64
C PRO A 259 5.51 -1.11 -39.67
N GLN A 260 5.31 -2.35 -40.13
CA GLN A 260 4.91 -3.48 -39.27
C GLN A 260 5.89 -3.61 -38.08
N LEU A 261 5.61 -2.90 -36.99
CA LEU A 261 6.37 -2.97 -35.76
C LEU A 261 6.10 -4.33 -35.13
N GLU A 262 7.15 -5.13 -34.98
CA GLU A 262 7.08 -6.39 -34.23
C GLU A 262 6.76 -6.10 -32.75
N GLY A 263 5.69 -6.72 -32.25
CA GLY A 263 5.26 -6.59 -30.86
C GLY A 263 4.49 -5.31 -30.54
N ARG A 264 4.59 -4.88 -29.27
CA ARG A 264 3.78 -3.77 -28.74
C ARG A 264 4.28 -2.42 -29.23
N ASP A 265 3.35 -1.49 -29.41
CA ASP A 265 3.67 -0.12 -29.81
C ASP A 265 4.46 0.60 -28.69
N PRO A 266 5.70 1.06 -28.95
CA PRO A 266 6.54 1.75 -27.98
C PRO A 266 5.93 3.06 -27.46
N ASP A 267 5.06 3.69 -28.25
CA ASP A 267 4.53 5.03 -28.00
C ASP A 267 3.20 4.99 -27.24
N VAL A 268 2.52 3.85 -27.28
CA VAL A 268 1.29 3.60 -26.52
C VAL A 268 1.60 3.03 -25.13
N TRP A 269 0.84 3.51 -24.14
CA TRP A 269 0.89 2.97 -22.79
C TRP A 269 0.23 1.60 -22.72
N HIS A 270 0.83 0.66 -21.99
CA HIS A 270 0.25 -0.66 -21.81
C HIS A 270 0.25 -1.09 -20.34
N VAL A 271 -0.64 -2.02 -20.00
CA VAL A 271 -0.50 -2.85 -18.80
C VAL A 271 -0.02 -4.23 -19.22
N GLY A 272 1.05 -4.70 -18.58
CA GLY A 272 1.62 -6.02 -18.82
C GLY A 272 1.14 -7.02 -17.76
N PHE A 273 0.84 -8.26 -18.14
CA PHE A 273 0.46 -9.35 -17.23
C PHE A 273 1.28 -10.61 -17.50
N LYS A 274 1.71 -11.28 -16.42
CA LYS A 274 2.35 -12.60 -16.45
C LYS A 274 1.84 -13.47 -15.32
N ILE A 275 1.80 -14.79 -15.53
CA ILE A 275 1.60 -15.74 -14.44
C ILE A 275 2.81 -15.66 -13.50
N SER A 276 2.56 -15.74 -12.20
CA SER A 276 3.62 -15.66 -11.21
C SER A 276 4.48 -16.91 -11.26
N TRP A 277 5.80 -16.72 -11.30
CA TRP A 277 6.78 -17.82 -11.36
C TRP A 277 6.77 -18.69 -12.62
N ASP A 278 5.93 -18.35 -13.59
CA ASP A 278 5.84 -19.03 -14.88
C ASP A 278 6.81 -18.39 -15.89
N ILE A 279 7.47 -19.25 -16.66
CA ILE A 279 8.40 -18.94 -17.74
C ILE A 279 8.02 -19.61 -19.07
N GLU A 280 6.88 -20.29 -19.14
CA GLU A 280 6.42 -20.94 -20.37
C GLU A 280 5.30 -20.13 -21.02
N THR A 281 4.38 -19.62 -20.21
CA THR A 281 3.19 -18.93 -20.71
C THR A 281 3.56 -17.54 -21.26
N PRO A 282 3.21 -17.22 -22.53
CA PRO A 282 3.43 -15.90 -23.08
C PRO A 282 2.74 -14.80 -22.24
N GLY A 283 3.46 -13.72 -21.96
CA GLY A 283 2.89 -12.55 -21.28
C GLY A 283 1.89 -11.81 -22.16
N LEU A 284 1.02 -10.99 -21.57
CA LEU A 284 0.14 -10.09 -22.32
C LEU A 284 0.58 -8.65 -22.15
N ALA A 285 0.63 -7.88 -23.23
CA ALA A 285 0.75 -6.43 -23.21
C ALA A 285 -0.52 -5.80 -23.80
N ILE A 286 -1.36 -5.23 -22.94
CA ILE A 286 -2.67 -4.69 -23.32
C ILE A 286 -2.56 -3.18 -23.52
N PRO A 287 -2.86 -2.64 -24.71
CA PRO A 287 -2.81 -1.19 -24.96
C PRO A 287 -3.86 -0.47 -24.13
N LEU A 288 -3.50 0.70 -23.63
CA LEU A 288 -4.35 1.57 -22.82
C LEU A 288 -4.42 2.95 -23.46
N HIS A 289 -5.52 3.19 -24.15
CA HIS A 289 -5.84 4.49 -24.74
C HIS A 289 -6.47 5.41 -23.69
N GLN A 290 -6.79 6.63 -24.14
CA GLN A 290 -7.39 7.65 -23.29
C GLN A 290 -8.79 7.20 -22.82
N GLY A 291 -8.95 7.04 -21.51
CA GLY A 291 -10.24 6.69 -20.90
C GLY A 291 -10.48 5.20 -20.70
N ASP A 292 -9.60 4.34 -21.21
CA ASP A 292 -9.74 2.89 -21.04
C ASP A 292 -9.68 2.48 -19.57
N CYS A 293 -10.51 1.50 -19.21
CA CYS A 293 -10.56 0.91 -17.89
C CYS A 293 -10.18 -0.56 -17.93
N TYR A 294 -9.38 -1.02 -16.97
CA TYR A 294 -9.17 -2.46 -16.77
C TYR A 294 -9.41 -2.86 -15.31
N PHE A 295 -9.75 -4.13 -15.13
CA PHE A 295 -10.13 -4.70 -13.85
C PHE A 295 -9.34 -5.99 -13.61
N MET A 296 -8.76 -6.09 -12.43
CA MET A 296 -8.18 -7.32 -11.90
C MET A 296 -9.19 -7.91 -10.92
N LEU A 297 -9.78 -9.05 -11.28
CA LEU A 297 -10.82 -9.69 -10.46
C LEU A 297 -10.26 -10.84 -9.62
N ASP A 298 -10.93 -11.10 -8.50
CA ASP A 298 -10.68 -12.24 -7.61
C ASP A 298 -9.20 -12.41 -7.24
N ASP A 299 -8.63 -13.60 -7.45
CA ASP A 299 -7.26 -13.94 -7.14
C ASP A 299 -6.25 -13.54 -8.24
N LEU A 300 -6.65 -12.75 -9.25
CA LEU A 300 -5.75 -12.38 -10.35
C LEU A 300 -4.49 -11.68 -9.81
N ASN A 301 -4.65 -10.75 -8.87
CA ASN A 301 -3.50 -10.06 -8.26
C ASN A 301 -2.61 -11.00 -7.42
N ALA A 302 -3.12 -12.15 -6.95
CA ALA A 302 -2.33 -13.12 -6.20
C ALA A 302 -1.63 -14.14 -7.12
N THR A 303 -2.30 -14.56 -8.20
CA THR A 303 -1.84 -15.57 -9.15
C THR A 303 -0.95 -14.99 -10.26
N HIS A 304 -1.14 -13.72 -10.59
CA HIS A 304 -0.42 -13.02 -11.64
C HIS A 304 0.34 -11.81 -11.09
N GLN A 305 1.41 -11.45 -11.79
CA GLN A 305 2.09 -10.18 -11.61
C GLN A 305 1.68 -9.25 -12.74
N HIS A 306 1.68 -7.95 -12.46
CA HIS A 306 1.46 -6.95 -13.48
C HIS A 306 2.55 -5.88 -13.46
N CYS A 307 2.76 -5.23 -14.61
CA CYS A 307 3.65 -4.10 -14.77
C CYS A 307 2.96 -3.00 -15.58
N VAL A 308 3.53 -1.79 -15.55
CA VAL A 308 3.06 -0.69 -16.40
C VAL A 308 4.16 -0.35 -17.39
N LEU A 309 3.88 -0.56 -18.66
CA LEU A 309 4.78 -0.27 -19.77
C LEU A 309 4.54 1.17 -20.21
N ALA A 310 5.61 1.95 -20.28
CA ALA A 310 5.55 3.37 -20.61
C ALA A 310 5.38 3.54 -22.12
N GLY A 311 4.43 4.40 -22.50
CA GLY A 311 4.35 5.03 -23.81
C GLY A 311 5.20 6.31 -23.87
N LEU A 312 4.98 7.11 -24.91
CA LEU A 312 5.60 8.44 -25.05
C LEU A 312 4.89 9.57 -24.32
N PRO A 313 3.55 9.75 -24.42
CA PRO A 313 2.91 10.90 -23.82
C PRO A 313 2.86 10.79 -22.29
N PRO A 314 2.70 11.91 -21.57
CA PRO A 314 2.37 11.86 -20.14
C PRO A 314 1.08 11.05 -19.90
N ARG A 315 0.99 10.39 -18.75
CA ARG A 315 -0.20 9.57 -18.44
C ARG A 315 -0.56 9.65 -16.96
N PHE A 316 -1.86 9.77 -16.72
CA PHE A 316 -2.49 9.57 -15.43
C PHE A 316 -3.15 8.19 -15.33
N SER A 317 -3.29 7.69 -14.11
CA SER A 317 -4.23 6.60 -13.81
C SER A 317 -4.80 6.75 -12.41
N SER A 318 -6.03 6.27 -12.23
CA SER A 318 -6.69 6.13 -10.92
C SER A 318 -6.85 4.65 -10.63
N THR A 319 -6.11 4.10 -9.65
CA THR A 319 -6.16 2.68 -9.28
C THR A 319 -6.98 2.47 -8.00
N HIS A 320 -8.25 2.11 -8.15
CA HIS A 320 -9.23 1.92 -7.09
C HIS A 320 -9.06 0.56 -6.42
N ARG A 321 -9.03 0.56 -5.08
CA ARG A 321 -8.59 -0.57 -4.26
C ARG A 321 -9.50 -0.77 -3.07
N VAL A 322 -9.67 -2.02 -2.66
CA VAL A 322 -10.17 -2.36 -1.32
C VAL A 322 -8.94 -2.55 -0.43
N ALA A 323 -8.42 -1.45 0.11
CA ALA A 323 -7.30 -1.51 1.03
C ALA A 323 -7.68 -2.34 2.25
N GLU A 324 -6.81 -3.29 2.63
CA GLU A 324 -6.88 -3.88 3.97
C GLU A 324 -6.52 -2.77 4.95
N CYS A 325 -7.53 -2.30 5.69
CA CYS A 325 -7.38 -1.25 6.68
C CYS A 325 -7.89 -1.65 8.07
N SER A 326 -7.94 -2.94 8.39
CA SER A 326 -8.35 -3.42 9.73
C SER A 326 -7.49 -2.84 10.85
N THR A 327 -6.21 -2.58 10.54
CA THR A 327 -5.23 -1.90 11.40
C THR A 327 -4.73 -0.57 10.80
N GLY A 328 -5.41 -0.08 9.75
CA GLY A 328 -4.97 1.02 8.90
C GLY A 328 -5.87 2.25 8.91
N THR A 329 -6.73 2.41 9.92
CA THR A 329 -7.63 3.57 10.05
C THR A 329 -7.35 4.42 11.29
N LEU A 330 -7.64 5.71 11.22
CA LEU A 330 -7.48 6.63 12.34
C LEU A 330 -8.27 6.15 13.57
N ASP A 331 -9.52 5.72 13.36
CA ASP A 331 -10.37 5.19 14.43
C ASP A 331 -9.75 3.97 15.12
N TYR A 332 -9.13 3.08 14.34
CA TYR A 332 -8.41 1.94 14.89
C TYR A 332 -7.28 2.39 15.81
N ILE A 333 -6.37 3.23 15.33
CA ILE A 333 -5.20 3.62 16.14
C ILE A 333 -5.60 4.47 17.35
N LEU A 334 -6.61 5.32 17.23
CA LEU A 334 -7.13 6.07 18.38
C LEU A 334 -7.68 5.13 19.46
N LYS A 335 -8.44 4.09 19.07
CA LYS A 335 -8.92 3.06 20.01
C LYS A 335 -7.77 2.29 20.65
N ARG A 336 -6.72 1.96 19.88
CA ARG A 336 -5.51 1.31 20.40
C ARG A 336 -4.82 2.22 21.43
N CYS A 337 -4.60 3.48 21.10
CA CYS A 337 -3.98 4.42 22.03
C CYS A 337 -4.83 4.63 23.30
N GLN A 338 -6.16 4.70 23.17
CA GLN A 338 -7.07 4.76 24.31
C GLN A 338 -6.94 3.51 25.19
N LEU A 339 -6.88 2.32 24.59
CA LEU A 339 -6.68 1.06 25.32
C LEU A 339 -5.38 1.07 26.13
N ALA A 340 -4.26 1.48 25.55
CA ALA A 340 -2.99 1.60 26.29
C ALA A 340 -3.09 2.59 27.46
N LEU A 341 -3.75 3.73 27.26
CA LEU A 341 -3.91 4.77 28.28
C LEU A 341 -4.93 4.41 29.36
N GLN A 342 -5.73 3.34 29.22
CA GLN A 342 -6.60 2.87 30.31
C GLN A 342 -5.81 2.46 31.55
N ASN A 343 -4.55 2.01 31.37
CA ASN A 343 -3.67 1.65 32.48
C ASN A 343 -3.11 2.87 33.23
N VAL A 344 -3.34 4.10 32.76
CA VAL A 344 -2.93 5.33 33.45
C VAL A 344 -4.01 5.72 34.46
N CYS A 345 -3.61 6.03 35.69
CA CYS A 345 -4.49 6.59 36.71
C CYS A 345 -4.99 7.98 36.30
N ASP A 346 -6.24 8.31 36.63
CA ASP A 346 -6.79 9.63 36.35
C ASP A 346 -5.94 10.70 37.03
N VAL A 347 -5.52 11.69 36.24
CA VAL A 347 -4.48 12.69 36.56
C VAL A 347 -4.74 13.35 37.91
N LYS A 348 -3.75 13.28 38.82
CA LYS A 348 -3.56 14.33 39.84
C LYS A 348 -2.80 15.48 39.16
N ASP A 349 -3.13 16.73 39.49
CA ASP A 349 -2.59 17.97 38.88
C ASP A 349 -1.05 18.13 38.85
N SER A 350 -0.25 17.13 39.28
CA SER A 350 1.22 17.19 39.35
C SER A 350 1.96 16.78 38.07
N GLY A 351 1.28 16.26 37.05
CA GLY A 351 1.94 15.79 35.81
C GLY A 351 2.65 14.44 35.93
N ASP A 352 2.66 13.82 37.12
CA ASP A 352 3.24 12.49 37.34
C ASP A 352 2.32 11.39 36.81
N VAL A 353 2.83 10.56 35.90
CA VAL A 353 2.12 9.38 35.39
C VAL A 353 2.20 8.26 36.42
N SER A 354 1.04 7.79 36.90
CA SER A 354 0.93 6.58 37.73
C SER A 354 0.10 5.51 37.02
N LEU A 355 0.43 4.24 37.26
CA LEU A 355 -0.17 3.09 36.58
C LEU A 355 -1.12 2.33 37.50
N LYS A 356 -2.23 1.84 36.94
CA LYS A 356 -3.24 1.04 37.64
C LYS A 356 -2.79 -0.41 37.84
N SER A 357 -2.06 -0.97 36.87
CA SER A 357 -1.57 -2.33 36.87
C SER A 357 -0.13 -2.42 36.37
N LEU A 358 0.63 -3.30 37.03
CA LEU A 358 1.98 -3.72 36.64
C LEU A 358 1.99 -5.17 36.10
N GLU A 359 0.82 -5.71 35.76
CA GLU A 359 0.71 -7.05 35.20
C GLU A 359 1.48 -7.14 33.86
N PRO A 360 2.34 -8.18 33.68
CA PRO A 360 3.19 -8.32 32.49
C PRO A 360 2.44 -8.19 31.17
N ALA A 361 1.25 -8.79 31.04
CA ALA A 361 0.44 -8.74 29.82
C ALA A 361 -0.02 -7.31 29.49
N VAL A 362 -0.41 -6.53 30.50
CA VAL A 362 -0.88 -5.14 30.34
C VAL A 362 0.28 -4.23 29.95
N LEU A 363 1.43 -4.38 30.62
CA LEU A 363 2.63 -3.59 30.30
C LEU A 363 3.13 -3.88 28.89
N LYS A 364 3.19 -5.17 28.51
CA LYS A 364 3.57 -5.58 27.15
C LYS A 364 2.64 -4.96 26.11
N GLN A 365 1.33 -5.04 26.30
CA GLN A 365 0.34 -4.47 25.39
C GLN A 365 0.50 -2.94 25.25
N GLY A 366 0.72 -2.24 26.36
CA GLY A 366 0.97 -0.80 26.36
C GLY A 366 2.20 -0.42 25.54
N GLU A 367 3.32 -1.14 25.73
CA GLU A 367 4.57 -0.88 25.01
C GLU A 367 4.50 -1.27 23.52
N GLU A 368 3.71 -2.28 23.16
CA GLU A 368 3.43 -2.66 21.76
C GLU A 368 2.60 -1.59 21.05
N ILE A 369 1.54 -1.08 21.69
CA ILE A 369 0.72 0.02 21.14
C ILE A 369 1.56 1.30 21.01
N HIS A 370 2.43 1.56 21.98
CA HIS A 370 3.36 2.69 21.94
C HIS A 370 4.26 2.62 20.69
N ASN A 371 4.81 1.44 20.38
CA ASN A 371 5.57 1.24 19.15
C ASN A 371 4.68 1.42 17.89
N GLU A 372 3.47 0.89 17.92
CA GLU A 372 2.54 0.96 16.81
C GLU A 372 2.23 2.42 16.41
N VAL A 373 1.84 3.28 17.36
CA VAL A 373 1.58 4.69 17.06
C VAL A 373 2.85 5.44 16.63
N GLU A 374 4.01 5.12 17.20
CA GLU A 374 5.26 5.78 16.82
C GLU A 374 5.69 5.45 15.38
N PHE A 375 5.71 4.16 15.02
CA PHE A 375 6.36 3.70 13.78
C PHE A 375 5.41 3.46 12.62
N GLU A 376 4.14 3.13 12.88
CA GLU A 376 3.14 2.92 11.83
C GLU A 376 2.34 4.17 11.50
N TRP A 377 2.37 5.19 12.36
CA TRP A 377 1.60 6.43 12.19
C TRP A 377 2.48 7.68 12.16
N LEU A 378 3.06 8.07 13.30
CA LEU A 378 3.76 9.36 13.41
C LEU A 378 4.97 9.43 12.47
N ARG A 379 5.89 8.47 12.56
CA ARG A 379 7.09 8.48 11.70
C ARG A 379 6.76 8.27 10.23
N GLN A 380 5.74 7.47 9.91
CA GLN A 380 5.27 7.31 8.53
C GLN A 380 4.73 8.63 7.96
N PHE A 381 3.93 9.38 8.74
CA PHE A 381 3.35 10.64 8.31
C PHE A 381 4.43 11.72 8.12
N TRP A 382 5.23 11.97 9.15
CA TRP A 382 6.25 13.03 9.14
C TRP A 382 7.40 12.75 8.16
N PHE A 383 7.71 11.47 7.89
CA PHE A 383 8.67 11.09 6.86
C PHE A 383 8.29 11.56 5.45
N GLN A 384 7.02 11.85 5.21
CA GLN A 384 6.53 12.30 3.90
C GLN A 384 6.47 13.84 3.79
N GLY A 385 7.02 14.57 4.77
CA GLY A 385 7.27 16.01 4.68
C GLY A 385 6.02 16.87 4.65
N ASN A 386 4.99 16.52 5.43
CA ASN A 386 3.67 17.17 5.47
C ASN A 386 3.06 17.51 4.09
N ARG A 387 3.44 16.79 3.03
CA ARG A 387 2.99 17.06 1.64
C ARG A 387 1.47 17.08 1.46
N TYR A 388 0.74 16.42 2.36
CA TYR A 388 -0.72 16.39 2.38
C TYR A 388 -1.33 17.75 2.71
N GLU A 389 -0.63 18.59 3.47
CA GLU A 389 -1.05 19.96 3.82
C GLU A 389 -1.18 20.86 2.59
N LYS A 390 -0.59 20.51 1.44
CA LYS A 390 -0.89 21.21 0.18
C LYS A 390 -2.33 21.00 -0.29
N CYS A 391 -2.92 19.86 0.07
CA CYS A 391 -4.23 19.42 -0.40
C CYS A 391 -5.32 19.70 0.65
N THR A 392 -5.04 19.31 1.89
CA THR A 392 -5.99 19.33 3.01
C THR A 392 -5.26 19.40 4.35
N ASP A 393 -5.89 20.02 5.35
CA ASP A 393 -5.42 20.01 6.74
C ASP A 393 -6.00 18.84 7.57
N TRP A 394 -6.71 17.91 6.92
CA TRP A 394 -7.49 16.86 7.60
C TRP A 394 -6.67 16.05 8.60
N TRP A 395 -5.40 15.74 8.29
CA TRP A 395 -4.52 14.95 9.16
C TRP A 395 -3.79 15.77 10.22
N CYS A 396 -3.82 17.10 10.19
CA CYS A 396 -3.08 17.95 11.12
C CYS A 396 -3.53 17.74 12.57
N GLN A 397 -4.85 17.86 12.84
CA GLN A 397 -5.39 17.62 14.18
C GLN A 397 -5.25 16.14 14.62
N PRO A 398 -5.61 15.13 13.81
CA PRO A 398 -5.37 13.73 14.14
C PRO A 398 -3.91 13.41 14.51
N MET A 399 -2.93 13.91 13.75
CA MET A 399 -1.52 13.66 14.03
C MET A 399 -1.05 14.37 15.30
N THR A 400 -1.58 15.55 15.59
CA THR A 400 -1.33 16.25 16.86
C THR A 400 -1.87 15.42 18.04
N GLN A 401 -3.10 14.92 17.94
CA GLN A 401 -3.70 14.07 18.97
C GLN A 401 -2.91 12.76 19.17
N LEU A 402 -2.48 12.10 18.08
CA LEU A 402 -1.66 10.89 18.16
C LEU A 402 -0.30 11.18 18.82
N GLU A 403 0.32 12.32 18.53
CA GLU A 403 1.57 12.73 19.16
C GLU A 403 1.40 13.03 20.65
N GLU A 404 0.30 13.67 21.06
CA GLU A 404 -0.02 13.88 22.48
C GLU A 404 -0.24 12.55 23.24
N MET A 405 -0.96 11.60 22.63
CA MET A 405 -1.17 10.27 23.21
C MET A 405 0.14 9.49 23.28
N TRP A 406 0.96 9.54 22.24
CA TRP A 406 2.31 8.97 22.21
C TRP A 406 3.20 9.57 23.30
N ARG A 407 3.18 10.90 23.50
CA ARG A 407 3.96 11.56 24.56
C ARG A 407 3.57 11.10 25.95
N LYS A 408 2.27 10.86 26.19
CA LYS A 408 1.80 10.24 27.45
C LYS A 408 2.35 8.83 27.62
N MET A 409 2.48 8.06 26.53
CA MET A 409 3.07 6.71 26.57
C MET A 409 4.58 6.72 26.84
N GLU A 410 5.32 7.74 26.41
CA GLU A 410 6.71 7.94 26.88
C GLU A 410 6.77 8.10 28.40
N GLY A 411 5.80 8.84 28.98
CA GLY A 411 5.62 8.93 30.44
C GLY A 411 5.29 7.58 31.08
N VAL A 412 4.42 6.77 30.47
CA VAL A 412 4.13 5.39 30.92
C VAL A 412 5.40 4.55 30.95
N THR A 413 6.17 4.54 29.86
CA THR A 413 7.43 3.79 29.81
C THR A 413 8.39 4.26 30.91
N ASN A 414 8.49 5.57 31.16
CA ASN A 414 9.32 6.09 32.25
C ASN A 414 8.88 5.57 33.62
N THR A 415 7.57 5.58 33.91
CA THR A 415 7.04 5.05 35.18
C THR A 415 7.34 3.55 35.34
N VAL A 416 7.22 2.76 34.26
CA VAL A 416 7.60 1.33 34.31
C VAL A 416 9.10 1.17 34.61
N LEU A 417 9.96 1.98 34.01
CA LEU A 417 11.40 1.94 34.28
C LEU A 417 11.74 2.34 35.72
N HIS A 418 11.04 3.33 36.29
CA HIS A 418 11.17 3.68 37.70
C HIS A 418 10.79 2.53 38.62
N GLU A 419 9.69 1.81 38.31
CA GLU A 419 9.27 0.65 39.10
C GLU A 419 10.30 -0.47 39.07
N VAL A 420 10.85 -0.79 37.88
CA VAL A 420 11.88 -1.83 37.72
C VAL A 420 13.17 -1.49 38.49
N ARG A 421 13.50 -0.19 38.61
CA ARG A 421 14.66 0.31 39.33
C ARG A 421 14.42 0.53 40.82
N ARG A 422 13.17 0.44 41.29
CA ARG A 422 12.82 0.75 42.69
C ARG A 422 13.45 -0.29 43.63
N GLU A 423 14.13 0.20 44.66
CA GLU A 423 14.64 -0.64 45.73
C GLU A 423 13.49 -1.35 46.46
N GLY A 424 13.66 -2.64 46.77
CA GLY A 424 12.67 -3.44 47.49
C GLY A 424 11.59 -4.11 46.63
N VAL A 425 11.59 -3.94 45.31
CA VAL A 425 10.73 -4.75 44.41
C VAL A 425 11.22 -6.20 44.41
N PRO A 426 10.34 -7.21 44.61
CA PRO A 426 10.73 -8.62 44.52
C PRO A 426 11.37 -8.94 43.17
N VAL A 427 12.49 -9.68 43.20
CA VAL A 427 13.28 -9.99 42.00
C VAL A 427 12.45 -10.74 40.95
N GLU A 428 11.57 -11.64 41.37
CA GLU A 428 10.67 -12.38 40.48
C GLU A 428 9.73 -11.43 39.72
N GLN A 429 9.04 -10.55 40.44
CA GLN A 429 8.15 -9.54 39.86
C GLN A 429 8.90 -8.62 38.90
N ARG A 430 10.10 -8.16 39.28
CA ARG A 430 10.96 -7.34 38.41
C ARG A 430 11.30 -8.07 37.11
N ASN A 431 11.67 -9.35 37.19
CA ASN A 431 12.04 -10.16 36.04
C ASN A 431 10.85 -10.44 35.11
N GLU A 432 9.65 -10.63 35.66
CA GLU A 432 8.43 -10.75 34.87
C GLU A 432 8.14 -9.48 34.07
N ILE A 433 8.22 -8.31 34.71
CA ILE A 433 8.06 -7.00 34.05
C ILE A 433 9.11 -6.83 32.95
N LEU A 434 10.39 -7.06 33.26
CA LEU A 434 11.50 -6.96 32.31
C LEU A 434 11.28 -7.85 31.09
N THR A 435 10.90 -9.11 31.31
CA THR A 435 10.63 -10.08 30.24
C THR A 435 9.48 -9.61 29.35
N ALA A 436 8.48 -8.94 29.92
CA ALA A 436 7.32 -8.44 29.19
C ALA A 436 7.66 -7.26 28.25
N ILE A 437 8.51 -6.32 28.68
CA ILE A 437 8.74 -5.05 27.97
C ILE A 437 10.00 -5.01 27.11
N LEU A 438 11.01 -5.84 27.42
CA LEU A 438 12.34 -5.72 26.82
C LEU A 438 12.34 -5.89 25.29
N ALA A 439 11.48 -6.76 24.76
CA ALA A 439 11.33 -6.95 23.33
C ALA A 439 10.80 -5.68 22.63
N SER A 440 9.80 -5.03 23.21
CA SER A 440 9.22 -3.79 22.68
C SER A 440 10.22 -2.64 22.73
N LEU A 441 10.98 -2.48 23.82
CA LEU A 441 12.02 -1.45 23.94
C LEU A 441 13.19 -1.67 22.98
N THR A 442 13.63 -2.92 22.82
CA THR A 442 14.66 -3.28 21.84
C THR A 442 14.21 -2.96 20.41
N THR A 443 12.95 -3.27 20.10
CA THR A 443 12.34 -2.96 18.80
C THR A 443 12.26 -1.46 18.58
N ARG A 444 11.80 -0.70 19.59
CA ARG A 444 11.73 0.77 19.56
C ARG A 444 13.09 1.38 19.26
N GLN A 445 14.14 0.95 19.96
CA GLN A 445 15.50 1.47 19.72
C GLN A 445 15.99 1.17 18.30
N THR A 446 15.73 -0.05 17.82
CA THR A 446 16.14 -0.45 16.47
C THR A 446 15.42 0.38 15.40
N LEU A 447 14.10 0.55 15.54
CA LEU A 447 13.29 1.31 14.59
C LEU A 447 13.59 2.81 14.65
N ARG A 448 13.80 3.41 15.83
CA ARG A 448 14.24 4.82 15.96
C ARG A 448 15.50 5.09 15.15
N ARG A 449 16.52 4.23 15.29
CA ARG A 449 17.76 4.31 14.50
C ARG A 449 17.50 4.16 13.00
N GLU A 450 16.66 3.20 12.60
CA GLU A 450 16.33 2.98 11.19
C GLU A 450 15.63 4.19 10.56
N TRP A 451 14.62 4.74 11.24
CA TRP A 451 13.88 5.91 10.76
C TRP A 451 14.75 7.16 10.73
N HIS A 452 15.56 7.39 11.77
CA HIS A 452 16.51 8.50 11.79
C HIS A 452 17.48 8.43 10.60
N ALA A 453 18.06 7.26 10.33
CA ALA A 453 18.93 7.04 9.17
C ALA A 453 18.19 7.23 7.84
N ARG A 454 16.93 6.78 7.74
CA ARG A 454 16.08 6.95 6.55
C ARG A 454 15.82 8.43 6.25
N CYS A 455 15.45 9.22 7.26
CA CYS A 455 15.23 10.67 7.13
C CYS A 455 16.50 11.41 6.68
N GLN A 456 17.67 10.90 7.05
CA GLN A 456 18.97 11.50 6.74
C GLN A 456 19.65 10.91 5.50
N SER A 457 19.01 10.01 4.77
CA SER A 457 19.60 9.39 3.58
C SER A 457 19.95 10.44 2.51
N ARG A 458 20.95 10.14 1.67
CA ARG A 458 21.36 11.06 0.58
C ARG A 458 20.19 11.42 -0.33
N LEU A 459 19.32 10.45 -0.64
CA LEU A 459 18.12 10.67 -1.45
C LEU A 459 17.10 11.56 -0.73
N ALA A 460 16.83 11.33 0.56
CA ALA A 460 15.94 12.18 1.34
C ALA A 460 16.36 13.66 1.30
N ARG A 461 17.67 13.94 1.41
CA ARG A 461 18.21 15.31 1.38
C ARG A 461 18.07 16.01 0.02
N THR A 462 17.85 15.26 -1.07
CA THR A 462 17.64 15.84 -2.41
C THR A 462 16.19 16.22 -2.68
N LEU A 463 15.26 15.88 -1.78
CA LEU A 463 13.86 16.23 -1.94
C LEU A 463 13.62 17.74 -1.73
N PRO A 464 12.63 18.33 -2.43
CA PRO A 464 12.18 19.70 -2.18
C PRO A 464 11.79 19.94 -0.72
N GLU A 465 11.90 21.18 -0.22
CA GLU A 465 11.61 21.54 1.18
C GLU A 465 10.25 21.03 1.66
N ASP A 466 9.22 21.16 0.82
CA ASP A 466 7.83 20.77 1.08
C ASP A 466 7.56 19.25 0.97
N GLN A 467 8.62 18.46 0.78
CA GLN A 467 8.61 17.00 0.75
C GLN A 467 9.76 16.40 1.58
N LYS A 468 10.55 17.24 2.26
CA LYS A 468 11.69 16.76 3.04
C LYS A 468 11.20 15.89 4.19
N PRO A 469 11.75 14.67 4.35
CA PRO A 469 11.41 13.83 5.48
C PRO A 469 11.73 14.50 6.81
N GLU A 470 10.72 14.64 7.66
CA GLU A 470 10.88 15.13 9.02
C GLU A 470 11.06 13.94 9.97
N CYS A 471 12.18 13.89 10.69
CA CYS A 471 12.39 12.89 11.73
C CYS A 471 11.62 13.28 12.99
N ARG A 472 10.29 13.09 12.99
CA ARG A 472 9.42 13.46 14.10
C ARG A 472 8.60 12.26 14.60
N PRO A 473 8.42 12.11 15.94
CA PRO A 473 9.03 12.91 17.01
C PRO A 473 10.54 12.64 17.19
N TYR A 474 11.28 13.69 17.56
CA TYR A 474 12.71 13.69 17.88
C TYR A 474 13.02 14.79 18.88
N TRP A 475 13.98 14.55 19.77
CA TRP A 475 14.43 15.48 20.79
C TRP A 475 15.89 15.16 21.17
N GLU A 476 16.59 16.16 21.65
CA GLU A 476 17.96 16.02 22.15
C GLU A 476 17.98 15.49 23.59
N LYS A 477 19.13 14.97 24.04
CA LYS A 477 19.28 14.29 25.34
C LYS A 477 18.90 15.17 26.54
N ASP A 478 19.05 16.47 26.39
CA ASP A 478 18.89 17.52 27.39
C ASP A 478 17.52 18.23 27.31
N ASP A 479 16.58 17.73 26.51
CA ASP A 479 15.22 18.27 26.44
C ASP A 479 14.42 17.95 27.73
N PRO A 480 14.09 18.95 28.57
CA PRO A 480 13.38 18.72 29.83
C PRO A 480 11.89 18.38 29.63
N ALA A 481 11.34 18.56 28.42
CA ALA A 481 9.95 18.24 28.12
C ALA A 481 9.73 16.73 27.91
N MET A 482 10.80 15.95 27.75
CA MET A 482 10.73 14.52 27.46
C MET A 482 11.28 13.69 28.63
N PRO A 483 10.53 12.70 29.14
CA PRO A 483 10.93 11.95 30.35
C PRO A 483 12.02 10.90 30.08
N LEU A 484 12.24 10.53 28.82
CA LEU A 484 13.20 9.51 28.40
C LEU A 484 14.06 10.05 27.26
N PRO A 485 15.30 9.55 27.10
CA PRO A 485 16.12 9.89 25.94
C PRO A 485 15.52 9.29 24.66
N PHE A 486 15.70 9.97 23.53
CA PHE A 486 15.36 9.40 22.22
C PHE A 486 16.12 8.10 21.97
N ASP A 487 17.42 8.09 22.29
CA ASP A 487 18.29 6.92 22.22
C ASP A 487 18.17 6.06 23.50
N LEU A 488 17.55 4.89 23.36
CA LEU A 488 17.33 3.92 24.43
C LEU A 488 18.46 2.88 24.58
N THR A 489 19.63 3.09 23.97
CA THR A 489 20.73 2.10 23.99
C THR A 489 21.15 1.72 25.41
N ASP A 490 21.39 2.73 26.25
CA ASP A 490 21.85 2.52 27.62
C ASP A 490 20.74 1.87 28.46
N VAL A 491 19.50 2.35 28.30
CA VAL A 491 18.31 1.79 28.96
C VAL A 491 18.17 0.30 28.62
N VAL A 492 18.17 -0.06 27.33
CA VAL A 492 18.02 -1.47 26.91
C VAL A 492 19.18 -2.34 27.41
N SER A 493 20.39 -1.80 27.48
CA SER A 493 21.57 -2.53 27.96
C SER A 493 21.51 -2.77 29.47
N GLU A 494 21.11 -1.76 30.24
CA GLU A 494 20.87 -1.85 31.68
C GLU A 494 19.81 -2.91 32.02
N LEU A 495 18.65 -2.86 31.36
CA LEU A 495 17.57 -3.82 31.59
C LEU A 495 17.97 -5.27 31.25
N ARG A 496 18.82 -5.46 30.23
CA ARG A 496 19.39 -6.78 29.91
C ARG A 496 20.33 -7.27 31.00
N ALA A 497 21.18 -6.41 31.54
CA ALA A 497 22.08 -6.76 32.63
C ALA A 497 21.29 -7.20 33.87
N LEU A 498 20.27 -6.42 34.26
CA LEU A 498 19.39 -6.74 35.41
C LEU A 498 18.68 -8.10 35.26
N LEU A 499 18.32 -8.49 34.04
CA LEU A 499 17.70 -9.79 33.78
C LEU A 499 18.70 -10.96 33.81
N LEU A 500 19.99 -10.70 33.57
CA LEU A 500 21.06 -11.70 33.55
C LEU A 500 21.69 -11.96 34.92
N GLU A 501 21.64 -11.00 35.86
CA GLU A 501 22.18 -11.12 37.22
C GLU A 501 21.59 -12.26 38.07
N VAL A 502 20.58 -12.99 37.55
CA VAL A 502 19.81 -14.02 38.29
C VAL A 502 19.79 -15.38 37.58
N LYS A 503 20.55 -15.57 36.48
CA LYS A 503 20.77 -16.92 35.95
C LYS A 503 21.92 -17.58 36.76
N PRO A 504 21.64 -18.59 37.60
CA PRO A 504 22.68 -19.30 38.33
C PRO A 504 23.66 -20.04 37.41
#